data_AF-A0A6I2GS08-F1
#
_entry.id   AF-A0A6I2GS08-F1
#
_cell.length_a   1.000
_cell.length_b   1.000
_cell.length_c   1.000
_cell.angle_alpha   90.00
_cell.angle_beta   90.00
_cell.angle_gamma   90.00
#
_symmetry.space_group_name_H-M   'P 1'
#
loop_
_entity.id
_entity.type
_entity.pdbx_description
1 polymer ?
#
loop_
_entity_poly.entity_id
_entity_poly.type
_entity_poly.pdbx_seq_one_letter_code
_entity_poly.pdbx_strand_id
1 'polypeptide(L)'
;MQFKTWGWAVAAAVALACGGDADPDAVELGDDELLHAAPLAQAEFALGGSTTVFALADADARVESERSGRAFGAHSRLRVDGDPRVESVLHFRLSGVGRVRHATLRVYATSASTDAPYAQTVQGGWSEEHVTWKSRPRAAADAPRYAASGAVRADSWVELDVSAAVQGDGDYDFLLATDSADGASFVARDSTLEALRPQLVVQTEPADCAAGATAQRVEVSWPVEGFYVLADSPEKDFLRKPELRVDGDPVRESYLAFQVDRQGRTLTRATLRLFATEGTRLAPELFRVQAGAWTQDSRTWATRPQTELTPLATRRSISGAGAVDYDLTDTLMVAEGPLRLELGLKTDSPDGVDFVSAYSPDTGSWPTLRLEYEEPCAAQ
;
A
#
# COMPACT_ATOMS: atom_id res chain seq x y z
N MET A 1 58.59 -36.13 -12.09
CA MET A 1 59.24 -34.83 -12.41
C MET A 1 59.15 -34.59 -13.90
N GLN A 2 58.82 -33.36 -14.31
CA GLN A 2 59.02 -32.75 -15.64
C GLN A 2 58.53 -33.47 -16.92
N PHE A 3 57.47 -32.91 -17.52
CA PHE A 3 57.46 -32.49 -18.92
C PHE A 3 57.16 -30.98 -18.87
N LYS A 4 58.08 -30.07 -19.25
CA LYS A 4 58.52 -29.68 -20.60
C LYS A 4 57.39 -29.03 -21.41
N THR A 5 57.67 -27.79 -21.84
CA THR A 5 56.76 -26.84 -22.48
C THR A 5 56.22 -27.31 -23.84
N TRP A 6 55.17 -26.64 -24.32
CA TRP A 6 55.07 -26.09 -25.68
C TRP A 6 54.19 -24.83 -25.62
N GLY A 7 54.57 -23.80 -26.37
CA GLY A 7 53.77 -22.59 -26.56
C GLY A 7 53.53 -22.36 -28.04
N TRP A 8 52.32 -21.94 -28.39
CA TRP A 8 51.98 -21.37 -29.69
C TRP A 8 51.21 -20.07 -29.44
N ALA A 9 51.45 -19.08 -30.29
CA ALA A 9 50.99 -17.71 -30.10
C ALA A 9 49.94 -17.30 -31.15
N VAL A 10 49.39 -16.09 -30.94
CA VAL A 10 48.64 -15.27 -31.90
C VAL A 10 47.17 -15.66 -32.12
N ALA A 11 46.28 -14.88 -31.49
CA ALA A 11 45.33 -14.04 -32.22
C ALA A 11 44.91 -12.86 -31.34
N ALA A 12 45.07 -11.63 -31.83
CA ALA A 12 44.49 -10.46 -31.19
C ALA A 12 43.01 -10.34 -31.60
N ALA A 13 42.11 -10.31 -30.63
CA ALA A 13 40.74 -9.86 -30.83
C ALA A 13 40.56 -8.55 -30.05
N VAL A 14 40.56 -7.42 -30.76
CA VAL A 14 40.10 -6.15 -30.19
C VAL A 14 38.59 -6.24 -30.08
N ALA A 15 38.09 -6.57 -28.89
CA ALA A 15 36.70 -6.37 -28.54
C ALA A 15 36.57 -4.98 -27.89
N LEU A 16 36.03 -4.01 -28.64
CA LEU A 16 35.34 -2.91 -27.98
C LEU A 16 34.12 -3.51 -27.26
N ALA A 17 34.15 -3.51 -25.94
CA ALA A 17 32.96 -3.63 -25.11
C ALA A 17 32.85 -2.32 -24.32
N CYS A 18 31.66 -1.72 -24.37
CA CYS A 18 31.43 -0.37 -23.87
C CYS A 18 31.84 -0.22 -22.41
N GLY A 19 32.39 0.96 -22.07
CA GLY A 19 32.30 1.43 -20.69
C GLY A 19 30.83 1.57 -20.35
N GLY A 20 30.29 0.63 -19.59
CA GLY A 20 29.05 0.85 -18.88
C GLY A 20 29.34 1.87 -17.79
N ASP A 21 28.86 3.10 -17.99
CA ASP A 21 28.79 4.08 -16.91
C ASP A 21 27.85 3.51 -15.84
N ALA A 22 28.43 2.80 -14.87
CA ALA A 22 27.73 2.36 -13.68
C ALA A 22 27.11 3.60 -13.02
N ASP A 23 25.78 3.62 -12.94
CA ASP A 23 25.05 4.70 -12.30
C ASP A 23 25.48 4.73 -10.83
N PRO A 24 26.07 5.83 -10.31
CA PRO A 24 26.55 5.87 -8.93
C PRO A 24 25.42 5.70 -7.90
N ASP A 25 24.15 5.86 -8.33
CA ASP A 25 22.96 5.62 -7.51
C ASP A 25 22.33 4.22 -7.74
N ALA A 26 22.89 3.39 -8.64
CA ALA A 26 22.52 1.98 -8.80
C ALA A 26 23.12 1.11 -7.69
N VAL A 27 22.75 1.43 -6.45
CA VAL A 27 22.76 0.47 -5.36
C VAL A 27 21.70 -0.59 -5.68
N GLU A 28 22.16 -1.74 -6.18
CA GLU A 28 21.45 -3.00 -5.94
C GLU A 28 21.32 -3.13 -4.42
N LEU A 29 20.10 -2.94 -3.91
CA LEU A 29 19.78 -3.28 -2.55
C LEU A 29 19.83 -4.81 -2.47
N GLY A 30 20.75 -5.34 -1.66
CA GLY A 30 20.85 -6.79 -1.45
C GLY A 30 19.54 -7.36 -0.92
N ASP A 31 19.31 -8.64 -1.15
CA ASP A 31 18.02 -9.34 -0.99
C ASP A 31 17.53 -9.53 0.46
N ASP A 32 17.91 -8.65 1.39
CA ASP A 32 17.45 -8.62 2.78
C ASP A 32 16.52 -7.42 3.03
N GLU A 33 15.44 -7.68 3.78
CA GLU A 33 14.38 -6.72 4.17
C GLU A 33 13.35 -6.32 3.08
N LEU A 34 12.73 -7.34 2.45
CA LEU A 34 11.47 -7.19 1.71
C LEU A 34 10.31 -6.76 2.63
N LEU A 35 10.18 -5.45 2.84
CA LEU A 35 9.05 -4.78 3.48
C LEU A 35 7.77 -5.01 2.67
N HIS A 36 7.04 -6.08 2.98
CA HIS A 36 5.67 -6.26 2.47
C HIS A 36 4.81 -5.16 3.10
N ALA A 37 4.47 -4.14 2.32
CA ALA A 37 3.42 -3.18 2.66
C ALA A 37 2.08 -3.80 2.31
N ALA A 38 1.07 -3.55 3.14
CA ALA A 38 -0.25 -4.05 2.86
C ALA A 38 -0.90 -3.30 1.67
N PRO A 39 -1.36 -3.96 0.58
CA PRO A 39 -2.52 -3.58 -0.19
C PRO A 39 -3.56 -2.81 0.59
N LEU A 40 -4.11 -1.81 -0.10
CA LEU A 40 -5.26 -1.04 0.36
C LEU A 40 -6.53 -1.50 -0.37
N ALA A 41 -7.68 -1.12 0.19
CA ALA A 41 -8.99 -1.77 0.07
C ALA A 41 -9.31 -2.36 -1.32
N GLN A 42 -9.44 -3.69 -1.45
CA GLN A 42 -10.16 -4.27 -2.60
C GLN A 42 -11.59 -4.61 -2.17
N ALA A 43 -12.56 -4.06 -2.91
CA ALA A 43 -13.98 -4.31 -2.68
C ALA A 43 -14.51 -5.34 -3.70
N GLU A 44 -15.02 -6.47 -3.22
CA GLU A 44 -15.84 -7.35 -4.03
C GLU A 44 -17.30 -6.87 -4.03
N PHE A 45 -17.89 -6.78 -5.23
CA PHE A 45 -19.20 -6.15 -5.43
C PHE A 45 -20.39 -6.99 -4.95
N ALA A 46 -21.29 -6.33 -4.23
CA ALA A 46 -22.73 -6.60 -4.29
C ALA A 46 -23.51 -5.28 -4.22
N LEU A 47 -23.81 -4.72 -5.41
CA LEU A 47 -24.79 -3.64 -5.71
C LEU A 47 -24.78 -2.36 -4.84
N GLY A 48 -24.34 -1.24 -5.43
CA GLY A 48 -24.85 0.10 -5.09
C GLY A 48 -23.94 1.04 -4.26
N GLY A 49 -22.71 0.66 -3.96
CA GLY A 49 -21.76 1.48 -3.20
C GLY A 49 -20.96 2.48 -4.04
N SER A 50 -20.37 3.50 -3.38
CA SER A 50 -19.30 4.31 -3.96
C SER A 50 -18.13 3.38 -4.29
N THR A 51 -17.63 3.42 -5.53
CA THR A 51 -16.60 2.48 -6.00
C THR A 51 -15.22 3.11 -5.88
N THR A 52 -14.29 2.44 -5.20
CA THR A 52 -12.87 2.84 -5.20
C THR A 52 -12.12 2.05 -6.26
N VAL A 53 -11.57 2.75 -7.25
CA VAL A 53 -10.79 2.19 -8.35
C VAL A 53 -9.32 2.57 -8.16
N PHE A 54 -8.44 1.60 -8.31
CA PHE A 54 -6.99 1.79 -8.27
C PHE A 54 -6.45 1.63 -9.69
N ALA A 55 -5.78 2.65 -10.21
CA ALA A 55 -4.98 2.54 -11.42
C ALA A 55 -3.49 2.61 -11.05
N LEU A 56 -2.71 1.66 -11.55
CA LEU A 56 -1.25 1.75 -11.53
C LEU A 56 -0.78 2.63 -12.71
N ALA A 57 0.39 3.25 -12.58
CA ALA A 57 0.96 4.03 -13.68
C ALA A 57 1.27 3.12 -14.90
N ASP A 58 0.63 3.38 -16.04
CA ASP A 58 0.90 2.63 -17.28
C ASP A 58 2.07 3.21 -18.11
N ALA A 59 2.61 4.36 -17.68
CA ALA A 59 4.00 4.79 -17.94
C ALA A 59 4.51 5.73 -16.82
N ASP A 60 5.80 5.69 -16.48
CA ASP A 60 6.47 6.77 -15.72
C ASP A 60 7.92 7.01 -16.17
N ALA A 61 8.45 8.21 -15.93
CA ALA A 61 9.84 8.53 -16.23
C ALA A 61 10.34 9.74 -15.44
N ARG A 62 11.58 9.68 -14.95
CA ARG A 62 12.29 10.87 -14.47
C ARG A 62 13.04 11.59 -15.60
N VAL A 63 13.22 12.89 -15.45
CA VAL A 63 13.99 13.73 -16.37
C VAL A 63 14.91 14.67 -15.59
N GLU A 64 16.20 14.60 -15.89
CA GLU A 64 17.27 15.28 -15.15
C GLU A 64 17.85 16.44 -15.96
N SER A 65 17.93 17.63 -15.35
CA SER A 65 18.40 18.85 -16.03
C SER A 65 19.86 18.81 -16.47
N GLU A 66 20.75 18.25 -15.64
CA GLU A 66 22.16 18.06 -16.00
C GLU A 66 22.33 17.02 -17.11
N ARG A 67 21.59 15.90 -17.04
CA ARG A 67 21.62 14.83 -18.04
C ARG A 67 20.58 15.05 -19.15
N SER A 68 20.48 16.28 -19.64
CA SER A 68 19.33 16.77 -20.43
C SER A 68 18.96 16.04 -21.73
N GLY A 69 19.80 15.14 -22.22
CA GLY A 69 19.54 14.31 -23.41
C GLY A 69 19.34 12.82 -23.13
N ARG A 70 19.37 12.38 -21.86
CA ARG A 70 19.12 10.99 -21.45
C ARG A 70 17.64 10.80 -21.11
N ALA A 71 17.10 9.65 -21.52
CA ALA A 71 15.80 9.17 -21.10
C ALA A 71 15.95 8.13 -19.97
N PHE A 72 14.96 8.04 -19.08
CA PHE A 72 15.01 7.21 -17.88
C PHE A 72 13.73 6.40 -17.63
N GLY A 73 12.85 6.19 -18.62
CA GLY A 73 11.58 5.46 -18.42
C GLY A 73 11.75 4.06 -17.81
N ALA A 74 12.79 3.33 -18.22
CA ALA A 74 13.07 1.98 -17.69
C ALA A 74 13.82 1.95 -16.33
N HIS A 75 13.86 3.03 -15.57
CA HIS A 75 14.54 3.07 -14.27
C HIS A 75 13.56 2.84 -13.11
N SER A 76 13.93 1.94 -12.18
CA SER A 76 13.14 1.55 -11.00
C SER A 76 12.91 2.64 -9.93
N ARG A 77 13.39 3.88 -10.15
CA ARG A 77 13.22 5.01 -9.23
C ARG A 77 12.89 6.31 -9.96
N LEU A 78 11.76 6.90 -9.58
CA LEU A 78 11.41 8.29 -9.84
C LEU A 78 12.17 9.22 -8.88
N ARG A 79 12.30 10.49 -9.24
CA ARG A 79 12.95 11.51 -8.39
C ARG A 79 12.38 12.90 -8.66
N VAL A 80 12.32 13.71 -7.62
CA VAL A 80 12.12 15.16 -7.69
C VAL A 80 13.31 15.85 -7.04
N ASP A 81 13.74 16.97 -7.62
CA ASP A 81 14.81 17.80 -7.07
C ASP A 81 14.71 19.23 -7.63
N GLY A 82 15.04 20.22 -6.80
CA GLY A 82 15.08 21.63 -7.15
C GLY A 82 16.45 22.10 -7.65
N ASP A 83 17.55 21.46 -7.25
CA ASP A 83 18.91 21.84 -7.65
C ASP A 83 19.96 20.71 -7.48
N PRO A 84 20.48 20.10 -8.57
CA PRO A 84 20.09 20.31 -9.95
C PRO A 84 18.68 19.78 -10.20
N ARG A 85 17.90 20.48 -11.03
CA ARG A 85 16.48 20.12 -11.22
C ARG A 85 16.28 18.71 -11.75
N VAL A 86 15.43 17.95 -11.08
CA VAL A 86 14.90 16.66 -11.52
C VAL A 86 13.39 16.69 -11.37
N GLU A 87 12.68 16.27 -12.41
CA GLU A 87 11.23 16.17 -12.44
C GLU A 87 10.84 14.74 -12.82
N SER A 88 9.65 14.27 -12.44
CA SER A 88 9.13 12.97 -12.83
C SER A 88 7.75 13.12 -13.49
N VAL A 89 7.49 12.35 -14.54
CA VAL A 89 6.20 12.32 -15.25
C VAL A 89 5.58 10.95 -15.07
N LEU A 90 4.28 10.91 -14.80
CA LEU A 90 3.50 9.69 -14.62
C LEU A 90 2.24 9.74 -15.49
N HIS A 91 1.86 8.61 -16.08
CA HIS A 91 0.67 8.41 -16.90
C HIS A 91 -0.23 7.34 -16.29
N PHE A 92 -1.53 7.60 -16.22
CA PHE A 92 -2.54 6.67 -15.73
C PHE A 92 -3.74 6.63 -16.66
N ARG A 93 -4.11 5.44 -17.13
CA ARG A 93 -5.38 5.20 -17.84
C ARG A 93 -6.50 4.75 -16.90
N LEU A 94 -7.60 5.50 -16.89
CA LEU A 94 -8.85 5.14 -16.22
C LEU A 94 -9.90 4.70 -17.24
N SER A 95 -10.56 3.58 -16.96
CA SER A 95 -11.67 3.05 -17.76
C SER A 95 -12.71 2.36 -16.89
N GLY A 96 -14.01 2.60 -17.15
CA GLY A 96 -15.12 2.06 -16.38
C GLY A 96 -15.39 2.76 -15.05
N VAL A 97 -14.86 3.96 -14.83
CA VAL A 97 -15.10 4.75 -13.60
C VAL A 97 -16.38 5.59 -13.72
N GLY A 98 -17.19 5.61 -12.67
CA GLY A 98 -18.39 6.46 -12.58
C GLY A 98 -18.05 7.94 -12.37
N ARG A 99 -19.03 8.76 -11.93
CA ARG A 99 -18.74 10.16 -11.55
C ARG A 99 -17.74 10.18 -10.39
N VAL A 100 -16.57 10.76 -10.60
CA VAL A 100 -15.55 10.90 -9.54
C VAL A 100 -16.03 11.87 -8.45
N ARG A 101 -15.79 11.47 -7.20
CA ARG A 101 -15.99 12.28 -5.98
C ARG A 101 -14.66 12.73 -5.39
N HIS A 102 -13.70 11.81 -5.30
CA HIS A 102 -12.32 12.09 -4.89
C HIS A 102 -11.32 11.33 -5.75
N ALA A 103 -10.15 11.90 -5.97
CA ALA A 103 -9.01 11.21 -6.56
C ALA A 103 -7.72 11.59 -5.85
N THR A 104 -6.90 10.60 -5.52
CA THR A 104 -5.64 10.77 -4.80
C THR A 104 -4.53 10.13 -5.60
N LEU A 105 -3.54 10.93 -6.02
CA LEU A 105 -2.28 10.44 -6.57
C LEU A 105 -1.37 10.04 -5.41
N ARG A 106 -0.84 8.83 -5.45
CA ARG A 106 0.03 8.25 -4.43
C ARG A 106 1.36 7.83 -5.02
N VAL A 107 2.44 8.28 -4.40
CA VAL A 107 3.82 7.90 -4.74
C VAL A 107 4.56 7.51 -3.46
N TYR A 108 5.26 6.38 -3.48
CA TYR A 108 5.96 5.87 -2.30
C TYR A 108 7.40 6.38 -2.25
N ALA A 109 7.74 7.15 -1.22
CA ALA A 109 9.05 7.76 -1.05
C ALA A 109 10.06 6.76 -0.47
N THR A 110 11.20 6.61 -1.15
CA THR A 110 12.35 5.80 -0.69
C THR A 110 13.44 6.65 -0.04
N SER A 111 13.26 7.98 0.01
CA SER A 111 14.12 8.90 0.75
C SER A 111 13.28 9.99 1.43
N ALA A 112 13.80 10.56 2.50
CA ALA A 112 13.20 11.73 3.14
C ALA A 112 13.52 13.01 2.33
N SER A 113 12.75 14.07 2.59
CA SER A 113 13.00 15.44 2.12
C SER A 113 12.34 16.43 3.09
N THR A 114 12.91 17.62 3.28
CA THR A 114 12.30 18.69 4.08
C THR A 114 10.94 19.18 3.56
N ASP A 115 10.64 18.97 2.28
CA ASP A 115 9.47 19.55 1.61
C ASP A 115 8.75 18.55 0.70
N ALA A 116 7.44 18.45 0.84
CA ALA A 116 6.60 17.62 -0.02
C ALA A 116 6.66 18.07 -1.49
N PRO A 117 6.65 17.11 -2.45
CA PRO A 117 6.46 17.43 -3.85
C PRO A 117 5.05 17.96 -4.12
N TYR A 118 4.90 18.58 -5.28
CA TYR A 118 3.62 18.88 -5.88
C TYR A 118 3.45 18.12 -7.20
N ALA A 119 2.20 17.81 -7.53
CA ALA A 119 1.81 17.34 -8.86
C ALA A 119 1.08 18.47 -9.62
N GLN A 120 1.23 18.51 -10.93
CA GLN A 120 0.41 19.31 -11.85
C GLN A 120 -0.02 18.45 -13.03
N THR A 121 -1.22 18.67 -13.57
CA THR A 121 -1.62 18.03 -14.82
C THR A 121 -0.75 18.51 -15.98
N VAL A 122 -0.52 17.61 -16.92
CA VAL A 122 0.36 17.81 -18.08
C VAL A 122 -0.47 17.86 -19.35
N GLN A 123 0.00 18.60 -20.35
CA GLN A 123 -0.59 18.62 -21.69
C GLN A 123 0.45 18.28 -22.77
N GLY A 124 0.01 17.47 -23.72
CA GLY A 124 0.84 16.92 -24.79
C GLY A 124 1.34 15.52 -24.44
N GLY A 125 1.05 14.55 -25.31
CA GLY A 125 1.49 13.17 -25.14
C GLY A 125 3.01 13.06 -25.15
N TRP A 126 3.52 12.10 -24.38
CA TRP A 126 4.93 11.80 -24.22
C TRP A 126 5.17 10.30 -24.41
N SER A 127 6.45 9.89 -24.48
CA SER A 127 6.83 8.48 -24.63
C SER A 127 7.88 8.16 -23.57
N GLU A 128 7.58 7.16 -22.74
CA GLU A 128 8.40 6.66 -21.63
C GLU A 128 9.86 6.43 -22.00
N GLU A 129 10.09 5.67 -23.07
CA GLU A 129 11.42 5.33 -23.59
C GLU A 129 12.21 6.54 -24.15
N HIS A 130 11.52 7.62 -24.52
CA HIS A 130 12.09 8.73 -25.32
C HIS A 130 12.01 10.12 -24.66
N VAL A 131 11.40 10.22 -23.48
CA VAL A 131 11.27 11.49 -22.77
C VAL A 131 12.60 11.89 -22.14
N THR A 132 13.03 13.11 -22.40
CA THR A 132 14.29 13.70 -21.91
C THR A 132 13.97 15.07 -21.32
N TRP A 133 14.88 15.69 -20.57
CA TRP A 133 14.67 17.06 -20.07
C TRP A 133 14.28 18.08 -21.16
N LYS A 134 14.77 17.89 -22.40
CA LYS A 134 14.48 18.76 -23.55
C LYS A 134 13.12 18.48 -24.19
N SER A 135 12.69 17.21 -24.20
CA SER A 135 11.42 16.76 -24.79
C SER A 135 10.31 16.57 -23.77
N ARG A 136 10.57 16.80 -22.47
CA ARG A 136 9.59 16.58 -21.41
C ARG A 136 8.32 17.40 -21.64
N PRO A 137 7.15 16.79 -21.41
CA PRO A 137 5.90 17.52 -21.51
C PRO A 137 5.82 18.53 -20.35
N ARG A 138 5.04 19.60 -20.54
CA ARG A 138 4.97 20.69 -19.56
C ARG A 138 3.68 20.60 -18.76
N ALA A 139 3.71 21.08 -17.52
CA ALA A 139 2.50 21.39 -16.76
C ALA A 139 1.57 22.24 -17.62
N ALA A 140 0.28 21.90 -17.62
CA ALA A 140 -0.71 22.60 -18.42
C ALA A 140 -0.88 24.06 -17.95
N ALA A 141 -1.26 24.94 -18.86
CA ALA A 141 -1.55 26.32 -18.51
C ALA A 141 -2.65 26.36 -17.44
N ASP A 142 -2.44 27.17 -16.40
CA ASP A 142 -3.34 27.34 -15.24
C ASP A 142 -3.63 26.06 -14.43
N ALA A 143 -2.85 24.97 -14.61
CA ALA A 143 -2.96 23.77 -13.79
C ALA A 143 -2.63 24.08 -12.32
N PRO A 144 -3.55 23.83 -11.37
CA PRO A 144 -3.26 24.01 -9.95
C PRO A 144 -2.19 23.03 -9.49
N ARG A 145 -1.42 23.43 -8.47
CA ARG A 145 -0.44 22.56 -7.80
C ARG A 145 -1.15 21.73 -6.73
N TYR A 146 -1.21 20.43 -6.94
CA TYR A 146 -1.69 19.45 -5.97
C TYR A 146 -0.52 19.10 -5.05
N ALA A 147 -0.49 19.68 -3.84
CA ALA A 147 0.64 19.58 -2.92
C ALA A 147 0.19 19.09 -1.54
N ALA A 148 0.94 18.16 -0.94
CA ALA A 148 0.86 17.89 0.48
C ALA A 148 1.62 18.96 1.28
N SER A 149 1.41 19.03 2.60
CA SER A 149 2.09 19.97 3.48
C SER A 149 3.11 19.27 4.40
N GLY A 150 4.28 19.89 4.56
CA GLY A 150 5.35 19.40 5.44
C GLY A 150 6.37 18.51 4.74
N ALA A 151 7.20 17.84 5.56
CA ALA A 151 8.33 17.03 5.11
C ALA A 151 7.94 15.61 4.67
N VAL A 152 8.62 15.11 3.64
CA VAL A 152 8.55 13.70 3.21
C VAL A 152 9.39 12.84 4.15
N ARG A 153 8.82 11.71 4.61
CA ARG A 153 9.59 10.68 5.32
C ARG A 153 10.01 9.60 4.32
N ALA A 154 11.21 9.06 4.51
CA ALA A 154 11.59 7.81 3.87
C ALA A 154 10.59 6.70 4.24
N ASP A 155 10.42 5.75 3.33
CA ASP A 155 9.58 4.56 3.48
C ASP A 155 8.11 4.87 3.78
N SER A 156 7.59 5.95 3.17
CA SER A 156 6.22 6.44 3.38
C SER A 156 5.50 6.85 2.09
N TRP A 157 4.17 6.76 2.09
CA TRP A 157 3.35 7.29 1.01
C TRP A 157 3.25 8.82 1.07
N VAL A 158 3.51 9.48 -0.06
CA VAL A 158 3.08 10.86 -0.30
C VAL A 158 1.76 10.80 -1.07
N GLU A 159 0.75 11.49 -0.53
CA GLU A 159 -0.62 11.49 -1.05
C GLU A 159 -1.01 12.90 -1.47
N LEU A 160 -1.41 13.06 -2.73
CA LEU A 160 -1.75 14.34 -3.34
C LEU A 160 -3.21 14.27 -3.82
N ASP A 161 -4.07 15.14 -3.28
CA ASP A 161 -5.46 15.27 -3.74
C ASP A 161 -5.48 15.88 -5.15
N VAL A 162 -5.86 15.07 -6.14
CA VAL A 162 -5.99 15.43 -7.56
C VAL A 162 -7.46 15.41 -8.02
N SER A 163 -8.43 15.45 -7.09
CA SER A 163 -9.87 15.36 -7.36
C SER A 163 -10.39 16.41 -8.36
N ALA A 164 -9.73 17.57 -8.46
CA ALA A 164 -10.10 18.59 -9.44
C ALA A 164 -9.66 18.24 -10.88
N ALA A 165 -8.60 17.45 -11.06
CA ALA A 165 -8.12 16.98 -12.36
C ALA A 165 -8.91 15.77 -12.86
N VAL A 166 -9.15 14.80 -11.98
CA VAL A 166 -9.69 13.48 -12.33
C VAL A 166 -11.20 13.48 -12.13
N GLN A 167 -11.97 13.46 -13.22
CA GLN A 167 -13.43 13.62 -13.20
C GLN A 167 -14.21 12.42 -13.80
N GLY A 168 -13.51 11.48 -14.45
CA GLY A 168 -14.10 10.29 -15.07
C GLY A 168 -13.05 9.45 -15.81
N ASP A 169 -13.51 8.62 -16.75
CA ASP A 169 -12.65 7.87 -17.67
C ASP A 169 -11.74 8.80 -18.50
N GLY A 170 -10.51 8.34 -18.79
CA GLY A 170 -9.54 9.07 -19.58
C GLY A 170 -8.09 8.72 -19.25
N ASP A 171 -7.18 9.29 -20.03
CA ASP A 171 -5.74 9.24 -19.79
C ASP A 171 -5.29 10.47 -18.98
N TYR A 172 -4.52 10.27 -17.91
CA TYR A 172 -4.14 11.31 -16.96
C TYR A 172 -2.62 11.38 -16.81
N ASP A 173 -2.03 12.47 -17.32
CA ASP A 173 -0.61 12.79 -17.18
C ASP A 173 -0.36 13.77 -16.02
N PHE A 174 0.56 13.41 -15.11
CA PHE A 174 0.99 14.23 -13.99
C PHE A 174 2.50 14.48 -14.02
N LEU A 175 2.89 15.75 -13.86
CA LEU A 175 4.26 16.17 -13.58
C LEU A 175 4.42 16.28 -12.06
N LEU A 176 5.23 15.41 -11.48
CA LEU A 176 5.68 15.45 -10.09
C LEU A 176 7.00 16.25 -10.02
N ALA A 177 7.02 17.29 -9.20
CA ALA A 177 8.17 18.18 -9.04
C ALA A 177 8.27 18.73 -7.62
N THR A 178 9.39 19.38 -7.30
CA THR A 178 9.57 20.17 -6.06
C THR A 178 10.26 21.49 -6.39
N ASP A 179 10.05 22.49 -5.53
CA ASP A 179 10.82 23.74 -5.55
C ASP A 179 12.01 23.69 -4.55
N SER A 180 12.11 22.64 -3.73
CA SER A 180 13.19 22.46 -2.74
C SER A 180 14.41 21.76 -3.32
N ALA A 181 15.61 22.18 -2.90
CA ALA A 181 16.88 21.54 -3.27
C ALA A 181 17.19 20.28 -2.42
N ASP A 182 16.36 19.95 -1.43
CA ASP A 182 16.39 18.66 -0.76
C ASP A 182 15.44 17.70 -1.49
N GLY A 183 15.96 17.02 -2.52
CA GLY A 183 15.17 16.15 -3.39
C GLY A 183 14.65 14.88 -2.71
N ALA A 184 13.62 14.27 -3.31
CA ALA A 184 13.06 12.99 -2.86
C ALA A 184 13.07 11.96 -3.99
N SER A 185 13.40 10.70 -3.65
CA SER A 185 13.29 9.55 -4.55
C SER A 185 12.01 8.76 -4.25
N PHE A 186 11.38 8.22 -5.30
CA PHE A 186 10.15 7.44 -5.20
C PHE A 186 10.25 6.15 -6.00
N VAL A 187 9.42 5.16 -5.65
CA VAL A 187 9.27 3.92 -6.41
C VAL A 187 8.68 4.23 -7.79
N ALA A 188 9.33 3.74 -8.86
CA ALA A 188 8.80 3.76 -10.23
C ALA A 188 8.03 2.47 -10.54
N ARG A 189 7.24 2.48 -11.62
CA ARG A 189 6.52 1.29 -12.11
C ARG A 189 7.42 0.12 -12.48
N ASP A 190 8.64 0.38 -12.94
CA ASP A 190 9.59 -0.68 -13.31
C ASP A 190 10.42 -1.17 -12.10
N SER A 191 10.02 -0.77 -10.88
CA SER A 191 10.56 -1.33 -9.64
C SER A 191 10.05 -2.74 -9.35
N THR A 192 10.89 -3.54 -8.69
CA THR A 192 10.53 -4.86 -8.12
C THR A 192 9.57 -4.77 -6.95
N LEU A 193 9.41 -3.58 -6.33
CA LEU A 193 8.49 -3.31 -5.23
C LEU A 193 7.05 -3.10 -5.74
N GLU A 194 6.43 -4.14 -6.30
CA GLU A 194 5.18 -4.02 -7.07
C GLU A 194 4.03 -3.35 -6.31
N ALA A 195 3.88 -3.66 -5.02
CA ALA A 195 2.84 -3.10 -4.15
C ALA A 195 3.04 -1.60 -3.83
N LEU A 196 4.23 -1.05 -4.11
CA LEU A 196 4.62 0.32 -3.80
C LEU A 196 4.76 1.22 -5.05
N ARG A 197 4.48 0.66 -6.24
CA ARG A 197 4.44 1.42 -7.51
C ARG A 197 3.42 2.56 -7.45
N PRO A 198 3.58 3.64 -8.23
CA PRO A 198 2.66 4.78 -8.22
C PRO A 198 1.21 4.39 -8.51
N GLN A 199 0.28 5.00 -7.77
CA GLN A 199 -1.15 4.67 -7.83
C GLN A 199 -2.00 5.94 -7.96
N LEU A 200 -3.03 5.87 -8.78
CA LEU A 200 -4.13 6.82 -8.80
C LEU A 200 -5.37 6.14 -8.19
N VAL A 201 -5.76 6.59 -7.01
CA VAL A 201 -6.88 6.05 -6.24
C VAL A 201 -8.09 6.94 -6.44
N VAL A 202 -9.17 6.41 -7.03
CA VAL A 202 -10.33 7.18 -7.49
C VAL A 202 -11.60 6.65 -6.84
N GLN A 203 -12.31 7.50 -6.11
CA GLN A 203 -13.61 7.19 -5.51
C GLN A 203 -14.72 7.74 -6.42
N THR A 204 -15.62 6.90 -6.90
CA THR A 204 -16.76 7.31 -7.75
C THR A 204 -18.11 7.02 -7.13
N GLU A 205 -19.11 7.82 -7.49
CA GLU A 205 -20.50 7.54 -7.17
C GLU A 205 -20.96 6.17 -7.70
N PRO A 206 -21.99 5.56 -7.06
CA PRO A 206 -22.71 4.45 -7.67
C PRO A 206 -23.41 4.92 -8.94
N ALA A 207 -23.39 4.10 -10.01
CA ALA A 207 -23.96 4.46 -11.31
C ALA A 207 -25.47 4.79 -11.27
N ASP A 208 -26.21 4.27 -10.28
CA ASP A 208 -27.68 4.27 -10.21
C ASP A 208 -28.28 5.03 -9.00
N CYS A 209 -27.55 5.98 -8.38
CA CYS A 209 -28.08 6.71 -7.20
C CYS A 209 -29.23 7.66 -7.57
N ALA A 210 -30.48 7.22 -7.40
CA ALA A 210 -31.67 8.05 -7.58
C ALA A 210 -31.86 9.03 -6.40
N ALA A 211 -32.24 10.28 -6.70
CA ALA A 211 -32.43 11.32 -5.68
C ALA A 211 -33.48 10.90 -4.63
N GLY A 212 -33.08 10.93 -3.35
CA GLY A 212 -33.95 10.53 -2.22
C GLY A 212 -33.90 9.06 -1.81
N ALA A 213 -33.08 8.21 -2.46
CA ALA A 213 -32.80 6.86 -1.99
C ALA A 213 -31.71 6.85 -0.91
N THR A 214 -31.71 5.86 -0.02
CA THR A 214 -30.57 5.52 0.86
C THR A 214 -29.76 4.41 0.22
N ALA A 215 -28.45 4.61 0.06
CA ALA A 215 -27.53 3.61 -0.49
C ALA A 215 -26.74 2.95 0.64
N GLN A 216 -26.56 1.62 0.55
CA GLN A 216 -25.64 0.86 1.39
C GLN A 216 -24.24 0.95 0.78
N ARG A 217 -23.28 1.52 1.53
CA ARG A 217 -21.88 1.64 1.09
C ARG A 217 -21.03 0.66 1.86
N VAL A 218 -20.17 -0.06 1.14
CA VAL A 218 -19.24 -1.04 1.73
C VAL A 218 -17.82 -0.53 1.55
N GLU A 219 -17.14 -0.28 2.67
CA GLU A 219 -15.73 0.05 2.75
C GLU A 219 -14.98 -1.19 3.24
N VAL A 220 -13.82 -1.46 2.64
CA VAL A 220 -12.89 -2.49 3.11
C VAL A 220 -11.66 -1.78 3.66
N SER A 221 -11.06 -2.29 4.72
CA SER A 221 -9.81 -1.80 5.30
C SER A 221 -8.91 -3.00 5.59
N TRP A 222 -7.62 -2.90 5.28
CA TRP A 222 -6.64 -3.94 5.60
C TRP A 222 -5.84 -3.50 6.85
N PRO A 223 -5.20 -4.43 7.58
CA PRO A 223 -4.46 -4.05 8.77
C PRO A 223 -3.24 -3.22 8.41
N VAL A 224 -3.04 -2.12 9.15
CA VAL A 224 -1.83 -1.30 9.09
C VAL A 224 -0.66 -1.92 9.84
N GLU A 225 -0.94 -2.87 10.73
CA GLU A 225 0.05 -3.63 11.49
C GLU A 225 -0.51 -5.02 11.84
N GLY A 226 0.32 -6.06 11.77
CA GLY A 226 -0.05 -7.40 12.21
C GLY A 226 1.16 -8.25 12.60
N PHE A 227 1.02 -9.07 13.64
CA PHE A 227 2.05 -10.00 14.10
C PHE A 227 1.47 -11.10 14.99
N TYR A 228 2.31 -12.06 15.37
CA TYR A 228 2.04 -12.95 16.50
C TYR A 228 3.18 -12.92 17.52
N VAL A 229 2.93 -13.47 18.70
CA VAL A 229 3.92 -13.68 19.76
C VAL A 229 3.83 -15.12 20.27
N LEU A 230 4.93 -15.64 20.82
CA LEU A 230 5.06 -17.05 21.23
C LEU A 230 5.62 -17.12 22.66
N ALA A 231 4.89 -17.77 23.56
CA ALA A 231 5.28 -17.90 24.97
C ALA A 231 6.63 -18.62 25.17
N ASP A 232 6.87 -19.68 24.40
CA ASP A 232 8.08 -20.52 24.43
C ASP A 232 9.32 -19.84 23.82
N SER A 233 9.19 -18.64 23.28
CA SER A 233 10.32 -17.84 22.77
C SER A 233 10.10 -16.37 23.10
N PRO A 234 10.08 -16.01 24.39
CA PRO A 234 9.38 -14.81 24.85
C PRO A 234 10.08 -13.49 24.49
N GLU A 235 11.35 -13.56 24.08
CA GLU A 235 12.17 -12.43 23.61
C GLU A 235 12.19 -12.31 22.08
N LYS A 236 11.67 -13.31 21.34
CA LYS A 236 11.70 -13.32 19.88
C LYS A 236 10.50 -12.55 19.31
N ASP A 237 10.78 -11.76 18.28
CA ASP A 237 9.77 -11.07 17.50
C ASP A 237 9.32 -11.90 16.28
N PHE A 238 8.02 -11.84 16.01
CA PHE A 238 7.40 -12.46 14.82
C PHE A 238 6.58 -11.41 14.06
N LEU A 239 7.15 -10.20 13.96
CA LEU A 239 6.65 -9.13 13.10
C LEU A 239 6.73 -9.55 11.63
N ARG A 240 5.79 -9.06 10.82
CA ARG A 240 5.79 -9.16 9.34
C ARG A 240 5.90 -10.60 8.78
N LYS A 241 5.48 -11.62 9.53
CA LYS A 241 5.39 -13.00 9.01
C LYS A 241 4.19 -13.11 8.07
N PRO A 242 4.23 -13.95 7.01
CA PRO A 242 3.12 -14.14 6.06
C PRO A 242 1.88 -14.83 6.67
N GLU A 243 1.99 -15.21 7.94
CA GLU A 243 1.02 -15.96 8.72
C GLU A 243 0.79 -15.27 10.08
N LEU A 244 -0.43 -15.37 10.59
CA LEU A 244 -0.82 -15.06 11.96
C LEU A 244 -1.15 -16.38 12.63
N ARG A 245 -0.61 -16.63 13.83
CA ARG A 245 -0.74 -17.92 14.50
C ARG A 245 -1.46 -17.78 15.84
N VAL A 246 -2.43 -18.63 16.11
CA VAL A 246 -3.21 -18.60 17.35
C VAL A 246 -3.34 -20.01 17.90
N ASP A 247 -2.77 -20.25 19.07
CA ASP A 247 -2.59 -21.60 19.63
C ASP A 247 -2.54 -21.54 21.16
N GLY A 248 -2.97 -22.60 21.82
CA GLY A 248 -2.88 -22.80 23.26
C GLY A 248 -1.66 -23.62 23.70
N ASP A 249 -1.00 -24.37 22.81
CA ASP A 249 0.19 -25.19 23.16
C ASP A 249 1.16 -25.43 21.98
N PRO A 250 2.31 -24.73 21.92
CA PRO A 250 2.75 -23.66 22.81
C PRO A 250 1.96 -22.37 22.55
N VAL A 251 1.65 -21.60 23.60
CA VAL A 251 0.72 -20.46 23.50
C VAL A 251 1.20 -19.42 22.48
N ARG A 252 0.33 -19.12 21.51
CA ARG A 252 0.49 -18.08 20.49
C ARG A 252 -0.71 -17.14 20.49
N GLU A 253 -0.43 -15.85 20.56
CA GLU A 253 -1.44 -14.80 20.46
C GLU A 253 -1.12 -13.95 19.22
N SER A 254 -2.12 -13.67 18.38
CA SER A 254 -1.98 -12.82 17.19
C SER A 254 -2.65 -11.47 17.39
N TYR A 255 -2.10 -10.43 16.78
CA TYR A 255 -2.57 -9.06 16.93
C TYR A 255 -2.70 -8.38 15.56
N LEU A 256 -3.75 -7.57 15.41
CA LEU A 256 -4.08 -6.82 14.20
C LEU A 256 -4.52 -5.40 14.55
N ALA A 257 -3.99 -4.40 13.85
CA ALA A 257 -4.42 -3.01 13.96
C ALA A 257 -4.96 -2.51 12.62
N PHE A 258 -6.15 -1.90 12.63
CA PHE A 258 -6.78 -1.24 11.49
C PHE A 258 -6.91 0.26 11.75
N GLN A 259 -6.89 1.07 10.69
CA GLN A 259 -7.36 2.45 10.76
C GLN A 259 -8.80 2.49 10.23
N VAL A 260 -9.68 3.16 10.97
CA VAL A 260 -11.11 3.30 10.66
C VAL A 260 -11.47 4.77 10.74
N ASP A 261 -11.94 5.36 9.64
CA ASP A 261 -12.52 6.71 9.64
C ASP A 261 -13.97 6.67 9.14
N ARG A 262 -14.90 6.87 10.07
CA ARG A 262 -16.33 6.87 9.75
C ARG A 262 -16.76 8.12 8.99
N GLN A 263 -16.01 9.23 9.00
CA GLN A 263 -16.35 10.48 8.29
C GLN A 263 -17.78 11.01 8.57
N GLY A 264 -18.30 10.77 9.78
CA GLY A 264 -19.67 11.14 10.17
C GLY A 264 -20.78 10.23 9.61
N ARG A 265 -20.44 9.13 8.94
CA ARG A 265 -21.39 8.17 8.34
C ARG A 265 -22.00 7.23 9.39
N THR A 266 -23.27 6.92 9.22
CA THR A 266 -23.98 5.91 10.03
C THR A 266 -23.53 4.53 9.59
N LEU A 267 -22.74 3.86 10.43
CA LEU A 267 -22.40 2.45 10.25
C LEU A 267 -23.69 1.62 10.44
N THR A 268 -23.80 0.49 9.75
CA THR A 268 -24.90 -0.48 9.87
C THR A 268 -24.41 -1.91 10.04
N ARG A 269 -23.20 -2.21 9.57
CA ARG A 269 -22.53 -3.50 9.78
C ARG A 269 -21.02 -3.30 9.86
N ALA A 270 -20.34 -4.11 10.67
CA ALA A 270 -18.91 -4.30 10.57
C ALA A 270 -18.54 -5.78 10.67
N THR A 271 -17.61 -6.25 9.85
CA THR A 271 -17.21 -7.66 9.81
C THR A 271 -15.72 -7.75 9.49
N LEU A 272 -14.93 -8.32 10.41
CA LEU A 272 -13.55 -8.70 10.17
C LEU A 272 -13.52 -10.08 9.52
N ARG A 273 -13.00 -10.19 8.30
CA ARG A 273 -12.72 -11.44 7.60
C ARG A 273 -11.24 -11.78 7.68
N LEU A 274 -10.93 -12.99 8.11
CA LEU A 274 -9.60 -13.60 8.11
C LEU A 274 -9.63 -14.84 7.21
N PHE A 275 -8.53 -15.23 6.59
CA PHE A 275 -8.45 -16.48 5.85
C PHE A 275 -7.61 -17.50 6.62
N ALA A 276 -8.23 -18.58 7.09
CA ALA A 276 -7.52 -19.65 7.77
C ALA A 276 -6.83 -20.55 6.73
N THR A 277 -5.59 -20.95 7.00
CA THR A 277 -4.86 -21.91 6.14
C THR A 277 -5.14 -23.36 6.54
N GLU A 278 -5.72 -23.58 7.71
CA GLU A 278 -6.13 -24.87 8.26
C GLU A 278 -7.43 -24.74 9.06
N GLY A 279 -8.00 -25.88 9.47
CA GLY A 279 -9.23 -25.91 10.27
C GLY A 279 -8.96 -26.29 11.73
N THR A 280 -9.64 -25.61 12.66
CA THR A 280 -9.62 -25.94 14.09
C THR A 280 -11.02 -26.30 14.61
N ARG A 281 -11.07 -27.24 15.57
CA ARG A 281 -12.31 -27.58 16.29
C ARG A 281 -12.74 -26.51 17.29
N LEU A 282 -11.85 -25.59 17.67
CA LEU A 282 -12.09 -24.49 18.61
C LEU A 282 -11.49 -23.20 18.04
N ALA A 283 -12.34 -22.44 17.36
CA ALA A 283 -11.93 -21.19 16.74
C ALA A 283 -11.45 -20.17 17.79
N PRO A 284 -10.43 -19.36 17.50
CA PRO A 284 -9.95 -18.35 18.42
C PRO A 284 -11.00 -17.26 18.65
N GLU A 285 -11.01 -16.74 19.86
CA GLU A 285 -11.84 -15.61 20.27
C GLU A 285 -11.13 -14.29 19.92
N LEU A 286 -11.93 -13.30 19.53
CA LEU A 286 -11.46 -11.98 19.13
C LEU A 286 -11.68 -11.00 20.28
N PHE A 287 -10.61 -10.36 20.73
CA PHE A 287 -10.61 -9.37 21.82
C PHE A 287 -10.22 -7.99 21.33
N ARG A 288 -10.67 -6.96 22.04
CA ARG A 288 -10.13 -5.61 21.90
C ARG A 288 -8.83 -5.50 22.67
N VAL A 289 -7.86 -4.75 22.15
CA VAL A 289 -6.67 -4.35 22.92
C VAL A 289 -7.02 -3.15 23.80
N GLN A 290 -6.52 -3.13 25.03
CA GLN A 290 -6.75 -2.04 25.98
C GLN A 290 -6.12 -0.74 25.44
N ALA A 291 -6.82 0.39 25.60
CA ALA A 291 -6.37 1.67 25.07
C ALA A 291 -4.97 2.05 25.58
N GLY A 292 -4.02 2.22 24.65
CA GLY A 292 -2.62 2.54 24.94
C GLY A 292 -1.73 1.37 25.35
N ALA A 293 -2.24 0.13 25.34
CA ALA A 293 -1.45 -1.07 25.65
C ALA A 293 -0.63 -1.58 24.46
N TRP A 294 -0.93 -1.17 23.23
CA TRP A 294 -0.08 -1.41 22.06
C TRP A 294 0.87 -0.21 21.86
N THR A 295 2.17 -0.45 22.00
CA THR A 295 3.20 0.56 21.76
C THR A 295 4.22 0.07 20.73
N GLN A 296 5.20 0.91 20.38
CA GLN A 296 6.29 0.51 19.47
C GLN A 296 7.19 -0.60 20.03
N ASP A 297 7.13 -0.85 21.34
CA ASP A 297 7.88 -1.90 22.04
C ASP A 297 7.13 -3.23 22.10
N SER A 298 5.84 -3.26 21.74
CA SER A 298 4.95 -4.43 21.79
C SER A 298 5.24 -5.46 20.69
N ARG A 299 6.45 -6.04 20.69
CA ARG A 299 7.00 -6.90 19.63
C ARG A 299 7.18 -8.36 20.02
N THR A 300 7.16 -8.67 21.31
CA THR A 300 7.50 -9.99 21.86
C THR A 300 6.47 -10.44 22.89
N TRP A 301 6.53 -11.69 23.34
CA TRP A 301 5.61 -12.19 24.39
C TRP A 301 5.66 -11.34 25.67
N ALA A 302 6.86 -10.88 26.04
CA ALA A 302 7.09 -10.12 27.27
C ALA A 302 6.47 -8.71 27.22
N THR A 303 6.34 -8.10 26.04
CA THR A 303 5.84 -6.72 25.85
C THR A 303 4.49 -6.64 25.12
N ARG A 304 3.85 -7.78 24.84
CA ARG A 304 2.65 -7.87 24.01
C ARG A 304 1.46 -7.04 24.53
N PRO A 305 0.61 -6.52 23.63
CA PRO A 305 -0.53 -5.69 24.04
C PRO A 305 -1.51 -6.45 24.94
N GLN A 306 -1.94 -5.81 26.02
CA GLN A 306 -2.93 -6.38 26.93
C GLN A 306 -4.34 -6.24 26.35
N THR A 307 -5.13 -7.31 26.38
CA THR A 307 -6.50 -7.33 25.88
C THR A 307 -7.53 -7.01 26.96
N GLU A 308 -8.72 -6.58 26.55
CA GLU A 308 -9.90 -6.55 27.41
C GLU A 308 -10.28 -7.98 27.86
N LEU A 309 -11.05 -8.09 28.95
CA LEU A 309 -11.43 -9.38 29.55
C LEU A 309 -12.58 -10.08 28.82
N THR A 310 -13.37 -9.34 28.04
CA THR A 310 -14.54 -9.86 27.32
C THR A 310 -14.19 -9.95 25.83
N PRO A 311 -14.43 -11.09 25.17
CA PRO A 311 -14.27 -11.18 23.72
C PRO A 311 -15.34 -10.33 23.02
N LEU A 312 -14.95 -9.64 21.95
CA LEU A 312 -15.84 -8.93 21.03
C LEU A 312 -16.70 -9.91 20.23
N ALA A 313 -16.10 -11.04 19.83
CA ALA A 313 -16.77 -12.08 19.07
C ALA A 313 -16.15 -13.46 19.35
N THR A 314 -17.01 -14.47 19.48
CA THR A 314 -16.63 -15.87 19.67
C THR A 314 -17.13 -16.72 18.52
N ARG A 315 -16.39 -17.78 18.19
CA ARG A 315 -16.73 -18.75 17.13
C ARG A 315 -16.56 -20.16 17.70
N ARG A 316 -17.34 -21.12 17.19
CA ARG A 316 -17.26 -22.51 17.66
C ARG A 316 -16.12 -23.28 17.01
N SER A 317 -15.97 -23.20 15.69
CA SER A 317 -14.96 -23.93 14.92
C SER A 317 -14.70 -23.25 13.56
N ILE A 318 -13.58 -23.60 12.93
CA ILE A 318 -13.21 -23.20 11.57
C ILE A 318 -13.08 -24.46 10.72
N SER A 319 -13.89 -24.56 9.66
CA SER A 319 -13.99 -25.77 8.83
C SER A 319 -13.00 -25.77 7.67
N GLY A 320 -11.75 -26.14 7.95
CA GLY A 320 -10.67 -26.22 6.95
C GLY A 320 -10.19 -24.85 6.47
N ALA A 321 -9.34 -24.86 5.44
CA ALA A 321 -8.80 -23.63 4.85
C ALA A 321 -9.90 -22.80 4.18
N GLY A 322 -10.04 -21.52 4.53
CA GLY A 322 -11.09 -20.65 4.01
C GLY A 322 -11.33 -19.39 4.83
N ALA A 323 -12.24 -18.54 4.32
CA ALA A 323 -12.60 -17.28 4.96
C ALA A 323 -13.44 -17.48 6.25
N VAL A 324 -13.12 -16.70 7.29
CA VAL A 324 -13.71 -16.71 8.62
C VAL A 324 -14.08 -15.29 9.02
N ASP A 325 -15.37 -15.06 9.23
CA ASP A 325 -15.92 -13.73 9.51
C ASP A 325 -16.20 -13.52 11.01
N TYR A 326 -15.80 -12.40 11.60
CA TYR A 326 -16.11 -11.99 12.96
C TYR A 326 -16.97 -10.72 12.90
N ASP A 327 -18.16 -10.75 13.52
CA ASP A 327 -19.05 -9.59 13.55
C ASP A 327 -18.53 -8.59 14.59
N LEU A 328 -18.33 -7.33 14.17
CA LEU A 328 -17.81 -6.24 14.98
C LEU A 328 -18.79 -5.05 15.04
N THR A 329 -20.01 -5.23 14.52
CA THR A 329 -20.99 -4.16 14.31
C THR A 329 -21.23 -3.35 15.59
N ASP A 330 -21.65 -3.99 16.68
CA ASP A 330 -21.96 -3.30 17.94
C ASP A 330 -20.74 -2.57 18.54
N THR A 331 -19.53 -3.09 18.33
CA THR A 331 -18.29 -2.49 18.85
C THR A 331 -17.95 -1.19 18.13
N LEU A 332 -18.14 -1.14 16.82
CA LEU A 332 -17.79 0.01 15.98
C LEU A 332 -18.94 1.01 15.82
N MET A 333 -20.19 0.60 16.07
CA MET A 333 -21.35 1.49 16.14
C MET A 333 -21.19 2.60 17.18
N VAL A 334 -20.61 2.26 18.35
CA VAL A 334 -20.43 3.17 19.51
C VAL A 334 -19.13 4.01 19.39
N ALA A 335 -18.26 3.72 18.42
CA ALA A 335 -17.05 4.50 18.18
C ALA A 335 -17.33 5.73 17.31
N GLU A 336 -16.96 6.92 17.81
CA GLU A 336 -17.03 8.19 17.08
C GLU A 336 -15.63 8.66 16.64
N GLY A 337 -15.55 9.24 15.44
CA GLY A 337 -14.31 9.79 14.89
C GLY A 337 -13.33 8.75 14.30
N PRO A 338 -12.13 9.19 13.87
CA PRO A 338 -11.08 8.29 13.40
C PRO A 338 -10.52 7.47 14.57
N LEU A 339 -10.49 6.15 14.41
CA LEU A 339 -10.07 5.19 15.43
C LEU A 339 -9.04 4.20 14.87
N ARG A 340 -7.94 4.05 15.60
CA ARG A 340 -7.07 2.87 15.47
C ARG A 340 -7.76 1.70 16.19
N LEU A 341 -8.32 0.77 15.42
CA LEU A 341 -8.95 -0.44 15.97
C LEU A 341 -7.88 -1.50 16.19
N GLU A 342 -7.55 -1.74 17.45
CA GLU A 342 -6.53 -2.71 17.87
C GLU A 342 -7.19 -3.97 18.43
N LEU A 343 -6.84 -5.12 17.84
CA LEU A 343 -7.46 -6.42 18.07
C LEU A 343 -6.43 -7.48 18.44
N GLY A 344 -6.83 -8.42 19.30
CA GLY A 344 -6.06 -9.62 19.64
C GLY A 344 -6.89 -10.89 19.41
N LEU A 345 -6.29 -11.91 18.81
CA LEU A 345 -6.84 -13.25 18.64
C LEU A 345 -6.17 -14.20 19.62
N LYS A 346 -6.97 -14.92 20.40
CA LYS A 346 -6.50 -15.82 21.46
C LYS A 346 -7.30 -17.12 21.46
N THR A 347 -6.68 -18.21 21.90
CA THR A 347 -7.36 -19.48 22.15
C THR A 347 -6.68 -20.23 23.29
N ASP A 348 -7.46 -20.97 24.07
CA ASP A 348 -6.93 -21.96 25.02
C ASP A 348 -6.83 -23.37 24.37
N SER A 349 -7.14 -23.48 23.07
CA SER A 349 -7.10 -24.73 22.30
C SER A 349 -5.67 -25.08 21.84
N PRO A 350 -5.14 -26.28 22.17
CA PRO A 350 -3.91 -26.81 21.56
C PRO A 350 -4.11 -27.32 20.12
N ASP A 351 -5.35 -27.33 19.64
CA ASP A 351 -5.73 -27.47 18.23
C ASP A 351 -5.82 -26.04 17.68
N GLY A 352 -4.65 -25.43 17.44
CA GLY A 352 -4.51 -24.04 17.00
C GLY A 352 -4.99 -23.78 15.57
N VAL A 353 -4.76 -22.56 15.07
CA VAL A 353 -5.01 -22.20 13.68
C VAL A 353 -4.07 -21.10 13.19
N ASP A 354 -3.45 -21.37 12.04
CA ASP A 354 -2.74 -20.37 11.25
C ASP A 354 -3.70 -19.64 10.27
N PHE A 355 -3.62 -18.31 10.21
CA PHE A 355 -4.31 -17.45 9.23
C PHE A 355 -3.29 -16.77 8.31
N VAL A 356 -3.73 -16.40 7.11
CA VAL A 356 -2.98 -15.53 6.21
C VAL A 356 -2.86 -14.12 6.81
N SER A 357 -1.66 -13.53 6.77
CA SER A 357 -1.41 -12.15 7.19
C SER A 357 -1.35 -11.19 6.00
N ALA A 358 -1.37 -9.88 6.29
CA ALA A 358 -1.10 -8.82 5.30
C ALA A 358 0.39 -8.67 4.90
N TYR A 359 1.19 -9.72 5.13
CA TYR A 359 2.56 -9.87 4.65
C TYR A 359 2.73 -11.15 3.79
N SER A 360 1.62 -11.85 3.49
CA SER A 360 1.61 -13.00 2.58
C SER A 360 1.69 -12.55 1.11
N PRO A 361 2.34 -13.30 0.21
CA PRO A 361 2.25 -13.02 -1.23
C PRO A 361 0.84 -13.23 -1.82
N ASP A 362 -0.04 -14.00 -1.15
CA ASP A 362 -1.42 -14.24 -1.59
C ASP A 362 -2.37 -13.12 -1.13
N THR A 363 -2.37 -12.00 -1.85
CA THR A 363 -3.16 -10.80 -1.53
C THR A 363 -4.68 -11.01 -1.56
N GLY A 364 -5.18 -12.07 -2.22
CA GLY A 364 -6.60 -12.39 -2.28
C GLY A 364 -7.16 -12.97 -0.97
N SER A 365 -6.30 -13.53 -0.13
CA SER A 365 -6.66 -14.21 1.13
C SER A 365 -6.37 -13.38 2.39
N TRP A 366 -6.11 -12.09 2.24
CA TRP A 366 -5.62 -11.26 3.35
C TRP A 366 -6.71 -10.80 4.36
N PRO A 367 -6.32 -10.41 5.60
CA PRO A 367 -7.26 -9.90 6.60
C PRO A 367 -7.97 -8.60 6.17
N THR A 368 -9.30 -8.60 6.11
CA THR A 368 -10.12 -7.44 5.73
C THR A 368 -11.13 -7.07 6.80
N LEU A 369 -11.17 -5.80 7.21
CA LEU A 369 -12.27 -5.22 7.95
C LEU A 369 -13.27 -4.58 6.98
N ARG A 370 -14.42 -5.21 6.81
CA ARG A 370 -15.54 -4.71 6.00
C ARG A 370 -16.48 -3.88 6.87
N LEU A 371 -16.69 -2.62 6.51
CA LEU A 371 -17.58 -1.66 7.16
C LEU A 371 -18.70 -1.31 6.19
N GLU A 372 -19.95 -1.38 6.65
CA GLU A 372 -21.12 -1.03 5.84
C GLU A 372 -21.83 0.16 6.47
N TYR A 373 -22.25 1.11 5.63
CA TYR A 373 -22.86 2.36 6.03
C TYR A 373 -24.16 2.62 5.27
N GLU A 374 -25.07 3.38 5.89
CA GLU A 374 -26.20 4.00 5.20
C GLU A 374 -25.89 5.47 4.91
N GLU A 375 -26.01 5.88 3.64
CA GLU A 375 -25.95 7.29 3.24
C GLU A 375 -27.07 7.65 2.25
N PRO A 376 -27.74 8.80 2.40
CA PRO A 376 -28.70 9.29 1.41
C PRO A 376 -28.00 9.73 0.12
N CYS A 377 -28.54 9.34 -1.04
CA CYS A 377 -28.14 9.91 -2.33
C CYS A 377 -28.38 11.42 -2.32
N ALA A 378 -27.38 12.21 -2.73
CA ALA A 378 -27.50 13.65 -2.83
C ALA A 378 -28.63 14.05 -3.82
N ALA A 379 -29.32 15.15 -3.52
CA ALA A 379 -30.25 15.75 -4.48
C ALA A 379 -29.46 16.35 -5.67
N GLN A 380 -30.10 16.33 -6.85
CA GLN A 380 -29.54 16.82 -8.12
C GLN A 380 -29.31 18.35 -8.15
#